data_AF-A0A0D3LKK9-F1
#
_entry.id   AF-A0A0D3LKK9-F1
#
_cell.length_a   1.000
_cell.length_b   1.000
_cell.length_c   1.000
_cell.angle_alpha   90.00
_cell.angle_beta   90.00
_cell.angle_gamma   90.00
#
_symmetry.space_group_name_H-M   'P 1'
#
loop_
_entity.id
_entity.type
_entity.pdbx_description
1 polymer ?
#
loop_
_entity_poly.entity_id
_entity_poly.type
_entity_poly.pdbx_seq_one_letter_code
_entity_poly.pdbx_strand_id
1 'polypeptide(L)'
;MIRQEHKKSRQRYGSPRIYKALKGKHVYVSRPRVARLMKQANIRAKMKRRFKTTTDSRHSFAVSENLLDRNFTAAATGQAWVSDITYIRTLAGWLYLTVILDLADRKVVGWALSDTMKAKDTTIAALKMALKNRPVVQKLIFHSDRGVQYACDEFRKELRVTPLIRQSMSRKANCWDNAVAESFRFGGPI
;
A
#
# COMPACT_ATOMS: atom_id res chain seq x y z
N MET A 1 30.14 20.43 7.43
CA MET A 1 30.32 18.96 7.55
C MET A 1 29.03 18.15 7.40
N ILE A 2 28.00 18.28 8.26
CA ILE A 2 26.77 17.45 8.17
C ILE A 2 26.05 17.56 6.82
N ARG A 3 25.90 18.77 6.27
CA ARG A 3 25.32 18.99 4.92
C ARG A 3 26.15 18.34 3.80
N GLN A 4 27.47 18.32 3.93
CA GLN A 4 28.37 17.72 2.94
C GLN A 4 28.28 16.19 2.99
N GLU A 5 28.27 15.58 4.18
CA GLU A 5 28.08 14.12 4.32
C GLU A 5 26.68 13.68 3.85
N HIS A 6 25.66 14.47 4.15
CA HIS A 6 24.31 14.22 3.65
C HIS A 6 24.24 14.29 2.12
N LYS A 7 24.84 15.33 1.49
CA LYS A 7 24.95 15.42 0.02
C LYS A 7 25.77 14.28 -0.59
N LYS A 8 26.92 13.93 -0.02
CA LYS A 8 27.76 12.79 -0.44
C LYS A 8 26.98 11.47 -0.40
N SER A 9 26.10 11.28 0.59
CA SER A 9 25.24 10.10 0.69
C SER A 9 24.03 10.11 -0.28
N ARG A 10 23.94 11.08 -1.20
CA ARG A 10 22.74 11.37 -2.01
C ARG A 10 21.48 11.53 -1.15
N GLN A 11 21.63 12.22 -0.02
CA GLN A 11 20.57 12.50 0.95
C GLN A 11 19.98 11.26 1.65
N ARG A 12 20.58 10.07 1.51
CA ARG A 12 20.03 8.81 2.06
C ARG A 12 20.31 8.60 3.55
N TYR A 13 21.34 9.24 4.10
CA TYR A 13 21.76 8.96 5.46
C TYR A 13 21.02 9.81 6.48
N GLY A 14 20.43 9.13 7.48
CA GLY A 14 19.91 9.74 8.70
C GLY A 14 21.00 9.98 9.75
N SER A 15 20.60 10.54 10.90
CA SER A 15 21.51 10.90 12.00
C SER A 15 22.43 9.76 12.47
N PRO A 16 22.02 8.47 12.53
CA PRO A 16 22.92 7.40 12.96
C PRO A 16 24.04 7.11 11.97
N ARG A 17 23.76 7.23 10.66
CA ARG A 17 24.72 6.95 9.59
C ARG A 17 25.65 8.14 9.34
N ILE A 18 25.14 9.37 9.46
CA ILE A 18 25.97 10.58 9.44
C ILE A 18 26.92 10.59 10.65
N TYR A 19 26.45 10.22 11.84
CA TYR A 19 27.33 10.06 13.00
C TYR A 19 28.47 9.06 12.74
N LYS A 20 28.18 7.87 12.19
CA LYS A 20 29.22 6.89 11.84
C LYS A 20 30.21 7.43 10.81
N ALA A 21 29.72 8.14 9.79
CA ALA A 21 30.57 8.78 8.77
C ALA A 21 31.47 9.88 9.36
N LEU A 22 30.98 10.65 10.34
CA LEU A 22 31.77 11.65 11.05
C LEU A 22 32.79 11.02 12.00
N LYS A 23 32.41 9.95 12.69
CA LYS A 23 33.34 9.17 13.55
C LYS A 23 34.50 8.59 12.74
N GLY A 24 34.23 8.06 11.55
CA GLY A 24 35.27 7.57 10.63
C GLY A 24 36.20 8.67 10.08
N LYS A 25 35.87 9.95 10.27
CA LYS A 25 36.70 11.11 9.91
C LYS A 25 37.35 11.76 11.14
N HIS A 26 37.42 11.04 12.25
CA HIS A 26 37.97 11.53 13.53
C HIS A 26 37.26 12.78 14.08
N VAL A 27 35.99 12.99 13.70
CA VAL A 27 35.16 14.07 14.24
C VAL A 27 34.37 13.55 15.44
N TYR A 28 34.74 14.01 16.63
CA TYR A 28 34.11 13.62 17.89
C TYR A 28 32.83 14.45 18.14
N VAL A 29 31.69 13.91 17.72
CA VAL A 29 30.36 14.51 17.98
C VAL A 29 29.40 13.45 18.51
N SER A 30 28.57 13.80 19.49
CA SER A 30 27.57 12.86 20.00
C SER A 30 26.43 12.65 19.00
N ARG A 31 25.84 11.44 18.99
CA ARG A 31 24.67 11.13 18.15
C ARG A 31 23.50 12.11 18.33
N PRO A 32 23.13 12.51 19.58
CA PRO A 32 22.08 13.51 19.80
C PRO A 32 22.42 14.87 19.20
N ARG A 33 23.70 15.28 19.25
CA ARG A 33 24.17 16.53 18.64
C ARG A 33 24.04 16.50 17.12
N VAL A 34 24.37 15.38 16.47
CA VAL A 34 24.15 15.20 15.02
C VAL A 34 22.67 15.29 14.67
N ALA A 35 21.79 14.63 15.45
CA ALA A 35 20.35 14.68 15.22
C ALA A 35 19.78 16.11 15.38
N ARG A 36 20.20 16.83 16.43
CA ARG A 36 19.80 18.23 16.66
C ARG A 36 20.25 19.15 15.52
N LEU A 37 21.50 19.02 15.07
CA LEU A 37 22.03 19.81 13.96
C LEU A 37 21.36 19.47 12.62
N MET A 38 21.00 18.21 12.38
CA MET A 38 20.19 17.84 11.21
C MET A 38 18.79 18.45 11.27
N LYS A 39 18.15 18.47 12.45
CA LYS A 39 16.85 19.11 12.66
C LYS A 39 16.92 20.62 12.40
N GLN A 40 17.90 21.31 12.98
CA GLN A 40 18.14 22.74 12.76
C GLN A 40 18.43 23.09 11.30
N ALA A 41 19.11 22.20 10.57
CA ALA A 41 19.42 22.40 9.16
C ALA A 41 18.33 21.91 8.20
N ASN A 42 17.18 21.45 8.72
CA ASN A 42 16.07 20.84 7.98
C ASN A 42 16.48 19.67 7.07
N ILE A 43 17.45 18.87 7.51
CA ILE A 43 18.02 17.74 6.78
C ILE A 43 17.29 16.46 7.18
N ARG A 44 16.60 15.84 6.22
CA ARG A 44 15.93 14.54 6.39
C ARG A 44 16.54 13.49 5.48
N ALA A 45 16.54 12.23 5.93
CA ALA A 45 17.00 11.13 5.11
C ALA A 45 15.94 10.80 4.04
N LYS A 46 16.33 10.79 2.78
CA LYS A 46 15.53 10.27 1.67
C LYS A 46 15.71 8.76 1.61
N MET A 47 14.71 8.01 2.07
CA MET A 47 14.68 6.56 1.91
C MET A 47 14.15 6.24 0.51
N LYS A 48 14.89 5.44 -0.27
CA LYS A 48 14.33 4.82 -1.48
C LYS A 48 13.36 3.74 -1.01
N ARG A 49 12.05 3.86 -1.30
CA ARG A 49 11.08 2.79 -1.06
C ARG A 49 11.58 1.54 -1.78
N ARG A 50 11.67 0.41 -1.07
CA ARG A 50 11.89 -0.89 -1.70
C ARG A 50 10.62 -1.23 -2.48
N PHE A 51 10.66 -1.04 -3.79
CA PHE A 51 9.59 -1.51 -4.67
C PHE A 51 9.82 -3.00 -4.91
N LYS A 52 8.95 -3.85 -4.38
CA LYS A 52 8.93 -5.28 -4.71
C LYS A 52 7.64 -5.49 -5.49
N THR A 53 7.76 -5.86 -6.76
CA THR A 53 6.62 -6.16 -7.63
C THR A 53 5.83 -7.30 -7.01
N THR A 54 4.65 -6.99 -6.49
CA THR A 54 3.79 -7.90 -5.73
C THR A 54 2.71 -8.57 -6.59
N THR A 55 2.54 -8.12 -7.83
CA THR A 55 1.36 -8.41 -8.64
C THR A 55 1.77 -9.00 -9.98
N ASP A 56 1.36 -10.24 -10.26
CA ASP A 56 1.47 -10.80 -11.61
C ASP A 56 0.34 -10.28 -12.49
N SER A 57 0.64 -9.21 -13.22
CA SER A 57 -0.28 -8.56 -14.16
C SER A 57 -0.21 -9.16 -15.58
N ARG A 58 0.52 -10.27 -15.78
CA ARG A 58 0.66 -10.96 -17.07
C ARG A 58 -0.25 -12.20 -17.11
N HIS A 59 -1.55 -11.98 -16.94
CA HIS A 59 -2.55 -13.02 -17.07
C HIS A 59 -3.51 -12.74 -18.24
N SER A 60 -4.14 -13.77 -18.79
CA SER A 60 -5.11 -13.66 -19.90
C SER A 60 -6.49 -13.17 -19.47
N PHE A 61 -6.76 -13.02 -18.16
CA PHE A 61 -8.05 -12.51 -17.69
C PHE A 61 -8.29 -11.05 -18.12
N ALA A 62 -9.55 -10.75 -18.41
CA ALA A 62 -9.97 -9.40 -18.76
C ALA A 62 -9.70 -8.42 -17.62
N VAL A 63 -9.34 -7.19 -17.99
CA VAL A 63 -8.99 -6.11 -17.06
C VAL A 63 -10.11 -5.07 -17.08
N SER A 64 -10.54 -4.61 -15.90
CA SER A 64 -11.57 -3.57 -15.77
C SER A 64 -10.96 -2.18 -15.94
N GLU A 65 -11.75 -1.23 -16.45
CA GLU A 65 -11.31 0.15 -16.65
C GLU A 65 -10.89 0.83 -15.33
N ASN A 66 -9.94 1.75 -15.41
CA ASN A 66 -9.53 2.53 -14.24
C ASN A 66 -10.51 3.70 -14.03
N LEU A 67 -11.59 3.43 -13.29
CA LEU A 67 -12.60 4.40 -12.89
C LEU A 67 -12.17 5.31 -11.73
N LEU A 68 -11.18 4.90 -10.92
CA LEU A 68 -10.70 5.70 -9.81
C LEU A 68 -9.78 6.84 -10.29
N ASP A 69 -8.96 6.60 -11.31
CA ASP A 69 -8.03 7.55 -11.95
C ASP A 69 -7.30 8.48 -10.96
N ARG A 70 -6.83 7.91 -9.84
CA ARG A 70 -6.14 8.61 -8.73
C ARG A 70 -7.00 9.63 -7.95
N ASN A 71 -8.30 9.66 -8.19
CA ASN A 71 -9.23 10.37 -7.32
C ASN A 71 -9.49 9.54 -6.06
N PHE A 72 -8.70 9.82 -5.02
CA PHE A 72 -8.85 9.19 -3.70
C PHE A 72 -9.82 9.92 -2.78
N THR A 73 -10.67 10.80 -3.33
CA THR A 73 -11.70 11.49 -2.56
C THR A 73 -13.02 10.75 -2.67
N ALA A 74 -13.60 10.42 -1.53
CA ALA A 74 -14.95 9.90 -1.40
C ALA A 74 -15.69 10.80 -0.42
N ALA A 75 -16.81 11.38 -0.87
CA ALA A 75 -17.62 12.30 -0.09
C ALA A 75 -18.43 11.58 1.00
N ALA A 76 -18.71 10.29 0.80
CA ALA A 76 -19.44 9.47 1.76
C ALA A 76 -18.88 8.04 1.81
N THR A 77 -19.04 7.40 2.97
CA THR A 77 -18.69 6.00 3.17
C THR A 77 -19.46 5.09 2.20
N GLY A 78 -18.81 4.06 1.69
CA GLY A 78 -19.43 3.15 0.72
C GLY A 78 -19.49 3.70 -0.71
N GLN A 79 -18.83 4.81 -1.01
CA GLN A 79 -18.66 5.31 -2.39
C GLN A 79 -17.49 4.65 -3.12
N ALA A 80 -16.37 4.48 -2.43
CA ALA A 80 -15.19 3.89 -3.02
C ALA A 80 -14.39 3.07 -1.99
N TRP A 81 -14.19 1.80 -2.31
CA TRP A 81 -13.34 0.88 -1.57
C TRP A 81 -12.09 0.58 -2.38
N VAL A 82 -10.97 0.48 -1.69
CA VAL A 82 -9.69 0.13 -2.27
C VAL A 82 -9.17 -1.13 -1.61
N SER A 83 -8.70 -2.08 -2.41
CA SER A 83 -8.16 -3.34 -1.93
C SER A 83 -6.76 -3.60 -2.42
N ASP A 84 -5.99 -4.30 -1.59
CA ASP A 84 -4.63 -4.68 -1.90
C ASP A 84 -4.26 -5.98 -1.17
N ILE A 85 -3.42 -6.83 -1.79
CA ILE A 85 -2.84 -8.06 -1.19
C ILE A 85 -1.35 -7.87 -0.86
N THR A 86 -0.94 -8.21 0.36
CA THR A 86 0.46 -8.17 0.81
C THR A 86 0.82 -9.50 1.43
N TYR A 87 2.11 -9.77 1.57
CA TYR A 87 2.62 -10.96 2.24
C TYR A 87 3.35 -10.58 3.52
N ILE A 88 3.09 -11.34 4.58
CA ILE A 88 3.71 -11.23 5.89
C ILE A 88 4.62 -12.44 6.07
N ARG A 89 5.89 -12.18 6.41
CA ARG A 89 6.84 -13.26 6.73
C ARG A 89 6.63 -13.68 8.18
N THR A 90 6.31 -14.94 8.39
CA THR A 90 6.25 -15.57 9.72
C THR A 90 7.41 -16.56 9.88
N LEU A 91 7.54 -17.14 11.08
CA LEU A 91 8.50 -18.22 11.33
C LEU A 91 8.10 -19.54 10.64
N ALA A 92 6.81 -19.71 10.36
CA ALA A 92 6.25 -20.91 9.73
C ALA A 92 6.13 -20.80 8.19
N GLY A 93 6.35 -19.61 7.61
CA GLY A 93 6.25 -19.41 6.17
C GLY A 93 5.77 -18.01 5.78
N TRP A 94 5.14 -17.90 4.62
CA TRP A 94 4.52 -16.67 4.14
C TRP A 94 3.01 -16.74 4.34
N LEU A 95 2.43 -15.68 4.87
CA LEU A 95 0.98 -15.47 4.90
C LEU A 95 0.62 -14.33 3.97
N TYR A 96 -0.52 -14.43 3.30
CA TYR A 96 -1.11 -13.43 2.44
C TYR A 96 -2.20 -12.69 3.22
N LEU A 97 -2.00 -11.39 3.42
CA LEU A 97 -2.97 -10.49 4.01
C LEU A 97 -3.63 -9.68 2.88
N THR A 98 -4.94 -9.81 2.76
CA THR A 98 -5.77 -8.93 1.93
C THR A 98 -6.48 -7.93 2.82
N VAL A 99 -6.49 -6.66 2.40
CA VAL A 99 -7.19 -5.57 3.12
C VAL A 99 -8.11 -4.86 2.14
N ILE A 100 -9.28 -4.44 2.62
CA ILE A 100 -10.22 -3.56 1.93
C ILE A 100 -10.46 -2.35 2.83
N LEU A 101 -10.17 -1.17 2.29
CA LEU A 101 -10.25 0.10 2.98
C LEU A 101 -11.29 0.99 2.29
N ASP A 102 -12.12 1.65 3.08
CA ASP A 102 -13.04 2.67 2.58
C ASP A 102 -12.34 4.02 2.49
N LEU A 103 -12.42 4.68 1.33
CA LEU A 103 -11.72 5.94 1.10
C LEU A 103 -12.27 7.12 1.89
N ALA A 104 -13.55 7.10 2.27
CA ALA A 104 -14.18 8.24 2.92
C ALA A 104 -13.64 8.45 4.34
N ASP A 105 -13.50 7.37 5.11
CA ASP A 105 -13.06 7.41 6.51
C ASP A 105 -11.76 6.67 6.79
N ARG A 106 -11.13 6.12 5.74
CA ARG A 106 -9.88 5.35 5.81
C ARG A 106 -9.95 4.13 6.71
N LYS A 107 -11.15 3.63 7.03
CA LYS A 107 -11.32 2.44 7.87
C LYS A 107 -11.12 1.17 7.06
N VAL A 108 -10.49 0.18 7.67
CA VAL A 108 -10.49 -1.19 7.16
C VAL A 108 -11.88 -1.77 7.37
N VAL A 109 -12.60 -2.02 6.27
CA VAL A 109 -13.95 -2.58 6.30
C VAL A 109 -13.94 -4.09 6.15
N GLY A 110 -12.89 -4.66 5.54
CA GLY A 110 -12.71 -6.10 5.45
C GLY A 110 -11.25 -6.50 5.30
N TRP A 111 -10.91 -7.68 5.76
CA TRP A 111 -9.58 -8.25 5.62
C TRP A 111 -9.63 -9.78 5.65
N ALA A 112 -8.59 -10.42 5.13
CA ALA A 112 -8.42 -11.87 5.19
C ALA A 112 -6.93 -12.21 5.28
N LEU A 113 -6.60 -13.22 6.10
CA LEU A 113 -5.26 -13.75 6.23
C LEU A 113 -5.28 -15.23 5.83
N SER A 114 -4.45 -15.62 4.87
CA SER A 114 -4.37 -17.00 4.36
C SER A 114 -2.92 -17.40 4.15
N ASP A 115 -2.62 -18.69 4.25
CA ASP A 115 -1.37 -19.29 3.82
C ASP A 115 -1.33 -19.60 2.31
N THR A 116 -2.48 -19.51 1.63
CA THR A 116 -2.59 -19.70 0.17
C THR A 116 -2.89 -18.38 -0.55
N MET A 117 -2.54 -18.34 -1.83
CA MET A 117 -2.81 -17.17 -2.70
C MET A 117 -4.10 -17.32 -3.52
N LYS A 118 -4.99 -18.24 -3.13
CA LYS A 118 -6.26 -18.49 -3.82
C LYS A 118 -7.23 -17.32 -3.57
N ALA A 119 -7.97 -16.91 -4.60
CA ALA A 119 -8.94 -15.81 -4.49
C ALA A 119 -10.00 -16.06 -3.40
N LYS A 120 -10.49 -17.30 -3.30
CA LYS A 120 -11.45 -17.74 -2.27
C LYS A 120 -11.01 -17.39 -0.85
N ASP A 121 -9.75 -17.65 -0.53
CA ASP A 121 -9.20 -17.53 0.82
C ASP A 121 -8.63 -16.13 1.10
N THR A 122 -8.50 -15.30 0.05
CA THR A 122 -7.90 -13.96 0.12
C THR A 122 -8.92 -12.88 -0.23
N THR A 123 -9.04 -12.52 -1.51
CA THR A 123 -9.87 -11.41 -1.99
C THR A 123 -11.35 -11.61 -1.74
N ILE A 124 -11.86 -12.82 -1.96
CA ILE A 124 -13.28 -13.15 -1.78
C ILE A 124 -13.63 -13.15 -0.28
N ALA A 125 -12.80 -13.77 0.57
CA ALA A 125 -13.00 -13.76 2.01
C ALA A 125 -13.02 -12.33 2.58
N ALA A 126 -12.07 -11.49 2.17
CA ALA A 126 -12.04 -10.08 2.57
C ALA A 126 -13.28 -9.32 2.08
N LEU A 127 -13.72 -9.54 0.83
CA LEU A 127 -14.90 -8.90 0.25
C LEU A 127 -16.16 -9.27 1.02
N LYS A 128 -16.36 -10.55 1.34
CA LYS A 128 -17.52 -11.01 2.14
C LYS A 128 -17.55 -10.34 3.52
N MET A 129 -16.40 -10.21 4.17
CA MET A 129 -16.29 -9.48 5.42
C MET A 129 -16.65 -7.99 5.24
N ALA A 130 -16.14 -7.34 4.19
CA ALA A 130 -16.43 -5.93 3.91
C ALA A 130 -17.93 -5.67 3.70
N LEU A 131 -18.60 -6.52 2.91
CA LEU A 131 -20.03 -6.42 2.65
C LEU A 131 -20.88 -6.59 3.92
N LYS A 132 -20.45 -7.47 4.83
CA LYS A 132 -21.09 -7.65 6.13
C LYS A 132 -20.92 -6.44 7.05
N ASN A 133 -19.71 -5.89 7.09
CA ASN A 133 -19.38 -4.77 7.98
C ASN A 133 -19.93 -3.43 7.50
N ARG A 134 -20.03 -3.24 6.19
CA ARG A 134 -20.54 -2.01 5.58
C ARG A 134 -21.47 -2.36 4.41
N PRO A 135 -22.79 -2.46 4.67
CA PRO A 135 -23.79 -2.71 3.63
C PRO A 135 -23.71 -1.68 2.51
N VAL A 136 -23.75 -2.17 1.27
CA VAL A 136 -23.67 -1.32 0.07
C VAL A 136 -25.07 -0.87 -0.30
N VAL A 137 -25.43 0.37 0.04
CA VAL A 137 -26.75 0.97 -0.24
C VAL A 137 -26.78 1.85 -1.50
N GLN A 138 -25.62 2.09 -2.09
CA GLN A 138 -25.43 2.98 -3.23
C GLN A 138 -24.35 2.44 -4.17
N LYS A 139 -24.18 3.10 -5.33
CA LYS A 139 -23.11 2.74 -6.27
C LYS A 139 -21.74 2.84 -5.57
N LEU A 140 -21.03 1.73 -5.54
CA LEU A 140 -19.70 1.59 -4.93
C LEU A 140 -18.67 1.31 -6.02
N ILE A 141 -17.56 2.03 -6.03
CA ILE A 141 -16.38 1.67 -6.81
C ILE A 141 -15.50 0.74 -5.98
N PHE A 142 -15.24 -0.47 -6.45
CA PHE A 142 -14.24 -1.35 -5.86
C PHE A 142 -12.97 -1.29 -6.69
N HIS A 143 -11.95 -0.60 -6.17
CA HIS A 143 -10.67 -0.43 -6.85
C HIS A 143 -9.61 -1.43 -6.33
N SER A 144 -8.91 -2.10 -7.24
CA SER A 144 -7.82 -3.01 -6.89
C SER A 144 -6.64 -2.88 -7.87
N ASP A 145 -5.54 -3.56 -7.55
CA ASP A 145 -4.51 -3.81 -8.54
C ASP A 145 -4.98 -4.83 -9.61
N ARG A 146 -4.11 -5.11 -10.58
CA ARG A 146 -4.34 -6.13 -11.63
C ARG A 146 -3.89 -7.52 -11.20
N GLY A 147 -4.02 -7.87 -9.92
CA GLY A 147 -3.70 -9.21 -9.44
C GLY A 147 -4.65 -10.26 -10.02
N VAL A 148 -4.12 -11.45 -10.31
CA VAL A 148 -4.91 -12.61 -10.78
C VAL A 148 -6.11 -12.86 -9.86
N GLN A 149 -5.96 -12.65 -8.56
CA GLN A 149 -6.99 -12.87 -7.54
C GLN A 149 -8.17 -11.89 -7.64
N TYR A 150 -7.97 -10.72 -8.25
CA TYR A 150 -9.04 -9.76 -8.53
C TYR A 150 -9.59 -9.91 -9.96
N ALA A 151 -8.79 -10.44 -10.89
CA ALA A 151 -9.19 -10.59 -12.29
C ALA A 151 -9.88 -11.92 -12.60
N CYS A 152 -9.73 -12.93 -11.73
CA CYS A 152 -10.32 -14.25 -11.93
C CYS A 152 -11.85 -14.22 -11.98
N ASP A 153 -12.43 -15.21 -12.66
CA ASP A 153 -13.89 -15.31 -12.83
C ASP A 153 -14.63 -15.52 -11.51
N GLU A 154 -14.01 -16.21 -10.54
CA GLU A 154 -14.60 -16.41 -9.21
C GLU A 154 -14.84 -15.07 -8.49
N PHE A 155 -13.84 -14.19 -8.46
CA PHE A 155 -13.97 -12.88 -7.84
C PHE A 155 -14.98 -12.00 -8.57
N ARG A 156 -14.99 -12.05 -9.91
CA ARG A 156 -15.97 -11.35 -10.73
C ARG A 156 -17.40 -11.83 -10.49
N LYS A 157 -17.61 -13.13 -10.31
CA LYS A 157 -18.92 -13.71 -9.95
C LYS A 157 -19.40 -13.16 -8.61
N GLU A 158 -18.54 -13.15 -7.60
CA GLU A 158 -18.86 -12.62 -6.27
C GLU A 158 -19.20 -11.11 -6.32
N LEU A 159 -18.49 -10.32 -7.11
CA LEU A 159 -18.83 -8.91 -7.32
C LEU A 159 -20.21 -8.72 -7.98
N ARG A 160 -20.57 -9.58 -8.95
CA ARG A 160 -21.86 -9.50 -9.65
C ARG A 160 -23.06 -9.82 -8.75
N VAL A 161 -22.85 -10.52 -7.63
CA VAL A 161 -23.91 -10.74 -6.62
C VAL A 161 -24.43 -9.41 -6.08
N THR A 162 -23.58 -8.38 -6.01
CA THR A 162 -23.97 -7.03 -5.58
C THR A 162 -23.90 -6.07 -6.77
N PRO A 163 -25.01 -5.84 -7.51
CA PRO A 163 -24.99 -5.08 -8.77
C PRO A 163 -24.61 -3.60 -8.62
N LEU A 164 -24.65 -3.08 -7.39
CA LEU A 164 -24.22 -1.72 -7.07
C LEU A 164 -22.69 -1.54 -7.11
N ILE A 165 -21.92 -2.63 -7.10
CA ILE A 165 -20.47 -2.58 -7.10
C ILE A 165 -19.94 -2.56 -8.52
N ARG A 166 -19.15 -1.54 -8.83
CA ARG A 166 -18.40 -1.44 -10.09
C ARG A 166 -16.93 -1.69 -9.84
N GLN A 167 -16.40 -2.72 -10.49
CA GLN A 167 -14.98 -3.04 -10.41
C GLN A 167 -14.15 -2.01 -11.18
N SER A 168 -13.08 -1.56 -10.56
CA SER A 168 -12.05 -0.73 -11.17
C SER A 168 -10.68 -1.35 -10.91
N MET A 169 -9.79 -1.33 -11.90
CA MET A 169 -8.43 -1.83 -11.74
C MET A 169 -7.39 -0.77 -12.14
N SER A 170 -6.31 -0.67 -11.37
CA SER A 170 -5.15 0.20 -11.67
C SER A 170 -4.56 -0.05 -13.06
N ARG A 171 -3.77 0.89 -13.60
CA ARG A 171 -3.00 0.64 -14.84
C ARG A 171 -1.80 -0.29 -14.59
N LYS A 172 -1.39 -1.06 -15.61
CA LYS A 172 -0.22 -1.95 -15.52
C LYS A 172 1.01 -1.14 -15.07
N ALA A 173 1.70 -1.63 -14.03
CA ALA A 173 2.91 -1.02 -13.46
C ALA A 173 2.73 0.41 -12.87
N ASN A 174 1.50 0.84 -12.54
CA ASN A 174 1.24 2.13 -11.92
C ASN A 174 0.82 1.99 -10.44
N CYS A 175 1.81 1.81 -9.57
CA CYS A 175 1.59 1.72 -8.11
C CYS A 175 0.93 2.95 -7.49
N TRP A 176 0.98 4.09 -8.19
CA TRP A 176 0.36 5.33 -7.74
C TRP A 176 -1.17 5.24 -7.72
N ASP A 177 -1.77 4.38 -8.53
CA ASP A 177 -3.23 4.24 -8.60
C ASP A 177 -3.79 3.47 -7.39
N ASN A 178 -2.96 2.68 -6.71
CA ASN A 178 -3.29 2.00 -5.45
C ASN A 178 -2.53 2.58 -4.24
N ALA A 179 -1.97 3.79 -4.38
CA ALA A 179 -1.07 4.39 -3.40
C ALA A 179 -1.70 4.50 -2.00
N VAL A 180 -3.02 4.62 -1.91
CA VAL A 180 -3.73 4.64 -0.63
C VAL A 180 -3.59 3.34 0.14
N ALA A 181 -3.92 2.21 -0.49
CA ALA A 181 -3.82 0.92 0.17
C ALA A 181 -2.35 0.58 0.45
N GLU A 182 -1.44 1.00 -0.43
CA GLU A 182 0.00 0.90 -0.16
C GLU A 182 0.44 1.78 1.02
N SER A 183 -0.07 3.01 1.15
CA SER A 183 0.32 3.94 2.23
C SER A 183 -0.10 3.41 3.60
N PHE A 184 -1.29 2.81 3.69
CA PHE A 184 -1.79 2.13 4.89
C PHE A 184 -0.83 1.02 5.36
N ARG A 185 -0.20 0.30 4.43
CA ARG A 185 0.76 -0.78 4.77
C ARG A 185 2.08 -0.28 5.34
N PHE A 186 2.56 0.87 4.86
CA PHE A 186 3.91 1.34 5.15
C PHE A 186 3.97 2.53 6.10
N GLY A 187 2.82 3.01 6.61
CA GLY A 187 2.74 4.12 7.56
C GLY A 187 3.32 5.44 7.03
N GLY A 188 3.34 5.62 5.70
CA GLY A 188 3.85 6.84 5.07
C GLY A 188 2.76 7.89 4.94
N PRO A 189 3.04 9.18 5.23
CA PRO A 189 2.08 10.24 4.93
C PRO A 189 1.89 10.34 3.42
N ILE A 190 0.63 10.50 3.00
CA ILE A 190 0.22 10.82 1.64
C ILE A 190 0.68 12.25 1.32
#